data_AF-A0AA92T311-F1
#
_entry.id   AF-A0AA92T311-F1
#
_cell.length_a   1.000
_cell.length_b   1.000
_cell.length_c   1.000
_cell.angle_alpha   90.00
_cell.angle_beta   90.00
_cell.angle_gamma   90.00
#
_symmetry.space_group_name_H-M   'P 1'
#
loop_
_entity.id
_entity.type
_entity.pdbx_description
1 polymer ?
#
loop_
_entity_poly.entity_id
_entity_poly.type
_entity_poly.pdbx_seq_one_letter_code
_entity_poly.pdbx_strand_id
1 'polypeptide(L)'
;MINDRKEAILFIANKQHGSKKELIGEIGEKFFNQFCRMGFIKKGITKDKLEQVNSTWQITKLGKEQEKFYREPTRLERLDGQCFYALGV
;
A
#
# COMPACT_ATOMS: atom_id res chain seq x y z
N MET A 1 1.83 14.84 5.42
CA MET A 1 2.58 13.70 4.84
C MET A 1 2.90 12.73 5.97
N ILE A 2 2.34 11.53 5.90
CA ILE A 2 2.53 10.46 6.88
C ILE A 2 3.95 9.91 6.72
N ASN A 3 4.72 9.94 7.81
CA ASN A 3 6.11 9.48 7.82
C ASN A 3 6.29 8.15 8.57
N ASP A 4 5.27 7.71 9.31
CA ASP A 4 5.25 6.42 9.99
C ASP A 4 4.58 5.33 9.13
N ARG A 5 5.15 4.12 9.15
CA ARG A 5 4.65 3.02 8.33
C ARG A 5 3.32 2.46 8.83
N LYS A 6 3.13 2.38 10.16
CA LYS A 6 1.90 1.86 10.76
C LYS A 6 0.74 2.81 10.49
N GLU A 7 0.96 4.12 10.63
CA GLU A 7 -0.02 5.13 10.26
C GLU A 7 -0.39 5.06 8.77
N ALA A 8 0.59 4.86 7.88
CA ALA A 8 0.32 4.74 6.45
C ALA A 8 -0.51 3.49 6.12
N ILE A 9 -0.26 2.38 6.81
CA ILE A 9 -1.05 1.14 6.69
C ILE A 9 -2.49 1.36 7.13
N LEU A 10 -2.69 1.96 8.31
CA LEU A 10 -4.02 2.28 8.83
C LEU A 10 -4.78 3.23 7.89
N PHE A 11 -4.10 4.26 7.37
CA PHE A 11 -4.67 5.19 6.40
C PHE A 11 -5.14 4.47 5.12
N ILE A 12 -4.28 3.64 4.53
CA ILE A 12 -4.60 2.86 3.32
C ILE A 12 -5.74 1.89 3.58
N ALA A 13 -5.73 1.20 4.73
CA ALA A 13 -6.77 0.25 5.10
C ALA A 13 -8.14 0.90 5.31
N ASN A 14 -8.17 2.09 5.92
CA ASN A 14 -9.38 2.88 6.08
C ASN A 14 -9.90 3.39 4.72
N LYS A 15 -9.03 3.93 3.87
CA LYS A 15 -9.42 4.52 2.57
C LYS A 15 -9.76 3.46 1.51
N GLN A 16 -9.12 2.28 1.56
CA GLN A 16 -9.26 1.11 0.68
C GLN A 16 -8.96 1.30 -0.82
N HIS A 17 -9.23 2.47 -1.40
CA HIS A 17 -8.98 2.79 -2.79
C HIS A 17 -8.91 4.31 -3.01
N GLY A 18 -8.37 4.75 -4.14
CA GLY A 18 -8.37 6.16 -4.52
C GLY A 18 -7.43 6.49 -5.65
N SER A 19 -7.16 7.78 -5.86
CA SER A 19 -6.18 8.23 -6.83
C SER A 19 -4.75 7.96 -6.35
N LYS A 20 -3.89 7.51 -7.28
CA LYS A 20 -2.45 7.35 -7.02
C LYS A 20 -1.82 8.67 -6.61
N LYS A 21 -2.22 9.78 -7.26
CA LYS A 21 -1.65 11.11 -7.00
C LYS A 21 -1.94 11.57 -5.57
N GLU A 22 -3.19 11.40 -5.13
CA GLU A 22 -3.59 11.72 -3.76
C GLU A 22 -2.84 10.86 -2.76
N LEU A 23 -2.77 9.53 -2.96
CA LEU A 23 -2.08 8.66 -2.02
C LEU A 23 -0.59 9.03 -1.91
N ILE A 24 0.10 9.28 -3.02
CA ILE A 24 1.50 9.71 -2.99
C ILE A 24 1.65 11.06 -2.26
N GLY A 25 0.69 11.98 -2.37
CA GLY A 25 0.71 13.22 -1.59
C GLY A 25 0.58 12.99 -0.08
N GLU A 26 -0.20 11.98 0.32
CA GLU A 26 -0.44 11.65 1.73
C GLU A 26 0.72 10.87 2.36
N ILE A 27 1.19 9.79 1.73
CA ILE A 27 2.19 8.87 2.31
C ILE A 27 3.59 9.02 1.69
N GLY A 28 3.75 9.79 0.63
CA GLY A 28 5.00 9.88 -0.12
C GLY A 28 5.27 8.70 -1.06
N GLU A 29 6.12 8.95 -2.06
CA GLU A 29 6.40 7.99 -3.13
C GLU A 29 7.15 6.73 -2.63
N LYS A 30 8.01 6.89 -1.62
CA LYS A 30 8.78 5.78 -1.04
C LYS A 30 7.86 4.72 -0.44
N PHE A 31 6.88 5.12 0.38
CA PHE A 31 5.94 4.18 0.97
C PHE A 31 5.00 3.58 -0.07
N PHE A 32 4.51 4.39 -1.02
CA PHE A 32 3.70 3.89 -2.13
C PHE A 32 4.40 2.76 -2.89
N ASN A 33 5.66 2.94 -3.27
CA ASN A 33 6.43 1.93 -3.99
C ASN A 33 6.70 0.68 -3.13
N GLN A 34 6.94 0.84 -1.83
CA GLN A 34 7.07 -0.30 -0.91
C GLN A 34 5.76 -1.10 -0.82
N PHE A 35 4.62 -0.44 -0.59
CA PHE A 35 3.33 -1.12 -0.48
C PHE A 35 2.91 -1.81 -1.78
N CYS A 36 3.25 -1.24 -2.94
CA CYS A 36 3.08 -1.95 -4.22
C CYS A 36 3.95 -3.20 -4.29
N ARG A 37 5.23 -3.13 -3.92
CA ARG A 37 6.14 -4.30 -3.95
C ARG A 37 5.71 -5.40 -2.98
N MET A 38 5.19 -5.02 -1.82
CA MET A 38 4.66 -5.95 -0.81
C MET A 38 3.34 -6.60 -1.23
N GLY A 39 2.73 -6.17 -2.33
CA GLY A 39 1.39 -6.59 -2.72
C GLY A 39 0.29 -6.08 -1.79
N PHE A 40 0.58 -5.12 -0.90
CA PHE A 40 -0.39 -4.51 0.02
C PHE A 40 -1.43 -3.69 -0.75
N ILE A 41 -0.98 -2.98 -1.79
CA ILE A 41 -1.84 -2.24 -2.73
C ILE A 41 -1.53 -2.65 -4.17
N LYS A 42 -2.57 -2.68 -5.02
CA LYS A 42 -2.45 -2.83 -6.47
C LYS A 42 -2.66 -1.49 -7.17
N LYS A 43 -1.93 -1.26 -8.26
CA LYS A 43 -2.14 -0.12 -9.15
C LYS A 43 -3.31 -0.43 -10.08
N GLY A 44 -4.13 0.57 -10.36
CA GLY A 44 -5.24 0.48 -11.29
C GLY A 44 -5.23 1.66 -12.26
N ILE A 45 -6.05 1.54 -13.29
CA ILE A 45 -6.30 2.62 -14.25
C ILE A 45 -7.81 2.75 -14.39
N THR A 46 -8.32 3.96 -14.26
CA THR A 46 -9.71 4.29 -14.57
C THR A 46 -9.76 5.30 -15.71
N LYS A 47 -10.76 5.17 -16.59
CA LYS A 47 -11.08 6.19 -17.59
C LYS A 47 -12.26 6.98 -17.08
N ASP A 48 -12.12 8.29 -17.02
CA ASP A 48 -13.25 9.17 -16.73
C ASP A 48 -14.10 9.42 -17.99
N LYS A 49 -15.27 10.05 -17.85
CA LYS A 49 -16.19 10.37 -18.96
C LYS A 49 -15.55 11.26 -20.04
N LEU A 50 -14.48 11.97 -19.69
CA LEU A 50 -13.67 12.81 -20.59
C LEU A 50 -12.47 12.06 -21.21
N GLU A 51 -12.48 10.72 -21.19
CA GLU A 51 -11.37 9.85 -21.66
C GLU A 51 -10.03 10.07 -20.96
N GLN A 52 -10.00 10.86 -19.88
CA GLN A 52 -8.79 11.04 -19.08
C GLN A 52 -8.47 9.75 -18.33
N VAL A 53 -7.24 9.26 -18.57
CA VAL A 53 -6.68 8.07 -17.94
C VAL A 53 -6.13 8.45 -16.57
N ASN A 54 -6.85 8.08 -15.52
CA ASN A 54 -6.45 8.33 -14.15
C ASN A 54 -5.80 7.08 -13.55
N SER A 55 -4.62 7.26 -12.96
CA SER A 55 -3.96 6.20 -12.19
C SER A 55 -4.58 6.09 -10.81
N THR A 56 -5.06 4.91 -10.46
CA THR A 56 -5.68 4.61 -9.17
C THR A 56 -4.88 3.57 -8.39
N TRP A 57 -5.26 3.37 -7.15
CA TRP A 57 -4.78 2.28 -6.31
C TRP A 57 -5.96 1.64 -5.57
N GLN A 58 -5.77 0.40 -5.14
CA GLN A 58 -6.71 -0.31 -4.28
C GLN A 58 -5.94 -1.24 -3.35
N ILE A 59 -6.40 -1.38 -2.10
CA ILE A 59 -5.88 -2.40 -1.18
C ILE A 59 -6.19 -3.80 -1.71
N THR A 60 -5.24 -4.71 -1.60
CA THR A 60 -5.44 -6.11 -2.01
C THR A 60 -6.13 -6.91 -0.89
N LYS A 61 -6.57 -8.14 -1.18
CA LYS A 61 -7.05 -9.06 -0.15
C LYS A 61 -5.95 -9.32 0.89
N LEU A 62 -4.74 -9.59 0.40
CA LEU A 62 -3.54 -9.75 1.22
C LEU A 62 -3.28 -8.50 2.08
N GLY A 63 -3.46 -7.30 1.54
CA GLY A 63 -3.28 -6.06 2.30
C GLY A 63 -4.27 -5.92 3.45
N LYS A 64 -5.54 -6.29 3.24
CA LYS A 64 -6.54 -6.32 4.32
C LYS A 64 -6.19 -7.32 5.41
N GLU A 65 -5.59 -8.45 5.06
CA GLU A 65 -5.12 -9.44 6.03
C GLU A 65 -3.87 -8.96 6.76
N GLN A 66 -2.91 -8.37 6.03
CA GLN A 66 -1.69 -7.80 6.60
C GLN A 66 -1.96 -6.66 7.57
N GLU A 67 -3.02 -5.86 7.39
CA GLU A 67 -3.39 -4.83 8.37
C GLU A 67 -3.70 -5.42 9.74
N LYS A 68 -4.47 -6.52 9.79
CA LYS A 68 -4.82 -7.22 11.04
C LYS A 68 -3.62 -7.82 11.76
N PHE A 69 -2.61 -8.24 11.02
CA PHE A 69 -1.42 -8.93 11.53
C PHE A 69 -0.14 -8.11 11.40
N TYR A 70 -0.25 -6.81 11.17
CA TYR A 70 0.92 -6.00 10.84
C TYR A 70 1.91 -5.98 12.02
N ARG A 71 3.14 -6.41 11.74
CA ARG A 71 4.31 -6.24 12.61
C ARG A 71 5.42 -5.53 11.84
N GLU A 72 6.22 -4.74 12.55
CA GLU A 72 7.39 -4.14 11.93
C GLU A 72 8.36 -5.23 11.40
N PRO A 73 8.89 -5.06 10.18
CA PRO A 73 9.92 -5.93 9.64
C PRO A 73 11.16 -6.02 10.54
N THR A 74 11.58 -7.25 10.84
CA THR A 74 12.88 -7.49 11.46
C THR A 74 14.02 -7.05 10.53
N ARG A 75 15.22 -6.86 11.08
CA ARG A 75 16.39 -6.43 10.32
C ARG A 75 16.73 -7.40 9.18
N LEU A 76 16.51 -8.71 9.38
CA LEU A 76 16.72 -9.74 8.37
C LEU A 76 15.70 -9.64 7.23
N GLU A 77 14.42 -9.49 7.54
CA GLU A 77 13.35 -9.37 6.53
C GLU A 77 13.47 -8.08 5.69
N ARG A 78 14.12 -7.04 6.24
CA ARG A 78 14.46 -5.82 5.48
C ARG A 78 15.56 -6.03 4.44
N LEU A 79 16.48 -6.97 4.69
CA LEU A 79 17.64 -7.24 3.83
C LEU A 79 17.27 -8.19 2.68
N ASP A 80 16.35 -9.12 2.92
CA ASP A 80 15.99 -10.17 1.96
C ASP A 80 15.12 -9.67 0.80
N GLY A 81 14.47 -8.50 0.96
CA GLY A 81 13.64 -7.90 -0.10
C GLY A 81 12.40 -8.71 -0.51
N GLN A 82 12.21 -9.92 0.03
CA GLN A 82 11.07 -10.78 -0.21
C GLN A 82 9.82 -10.29 0.52
N CYS A 83 8.70 -10.38 -0.20
CA CYS A 83 7.36 -10.03 0.23
C CYS A 83 7.04 -10.60 1.62
N PHE A 84 6.57 -9.72 2.50
CA PHE A 84 6.21 -10.07 3.87
C PHE A 84 5.03 -11.03 3.91
N TYR A 85 5.32 -12.31 4.18
CA TYR A 85 4.35 -13.27 4.69
C TYR A 85 4.21 -13.05 6.20
N ALA A 86 3.16 -12.37 6.62
CA ALA A 86 2.59 -12.67 7.93
C ALA A 86 1.77 -13.96 7.78
N LEU A 87 2.46 -15.10 7.61
CA LEU A 87 1.84 -16.39 7.90
C LEU A 87 1.78 -16.46 9.43
N GLY A 88 0.62 -16.07 9.97
CA GLY A 88 0.22 -16.55 11.28
C GLY A 88 0.23 -18.07 11.23
N VAL A 89 0.96 -18.66 12.18
CA VAL A 89 0.90 -20.09 12.48
C VAL A 89 -0.52 -20.46 12.88
#